data_AF-A0A244E1E0-F1
#
_entry.id   AF-A0A244E1E0-F1
#
_cell.length_a   1.000
_cell.length_b   1.000
_cell.length_c   1.000
_cell.angle_alpha   90.00
_cell.angle_beta   90.00
_cell.angle_gamma   90.00
#
_symmetry.space_group_name_H-M   'P 1'
#
loop_
_entity.id
_entity.type
_entity.pdbx_description
1 polymer ?
#
loop_
_entity_poly.entity_id
_entity_poly.type
_entity_poly.pdbx_seq_one_letter_code
_entity_poly.pdbx_strand_id
1 'polypeptide(L)' 'MQVVSGAIVEGKVVTKGLSLPEGTAFTILARGDEAAVKLSPEEEAELQAALDDADREAGVPAEEFFARLRRFG' A
#
# COMPACT_ATOMS: atom_id res chain seq x y z
N MET A 1 11.20 4.36 -13.41
CA MET A 1 11.70 3.63 -12.23
C MET A 1 11.34 2.16 -12.43
N GLN A 2 12.27 1.22 -12.31
CA GLN A 2 12.01 -0.21 -12.48
C GLN A 2 12.28 -0.94 -11.18
N VAL A 3 11.37 -1.84 -10.76
CA VAL A 3 11.52 -2.68 -9.57
C VAL A 3 11.62 -4.12 -10.05
N VAL A 4 12.70 -4.79 -9.66
CA VAL A 4 12.97 -6.18 -10.05
C VAL A 4 13.34 -6.98 -8.81
N SER A 5 12.76 -8.17 -8.67
CA SER A 5 13.08 -9.10 -7.58
C SER A 5 14.36 -9.87 -7.91
N GLY A 6 15.25 -9.98 -6.94
CA GLY A 6 16.51 -10.72 -7.04
C GLY A 6 16.86 -11.39 -5.72
N ALA A 7 17.99 -12.10 -5.71
CA ALA A 7 18.55 -12.71 -4.50
C ALA A 7 19.91 -12.09 -4.17
N ILE A 8 20.27 -12.09 -2.89
CA ILE A 8 21.62 -11.76 -2.45
C ILE A 8 22.39 -13.07 -2.30
N VAL A 9 23.47 -13.25 -3.07
CA VAL A 9 24.36 -14.42 -3.00
C VAL A 9 25.78 -13.90 -2.74
N GLU A 10 26.40 -14.31 -1.63
CA GLU A 10 27.75 -13.86 -1.23
C GLU A 10 27.89 -12.32 -1.18
N GLY A 11 26.85 -11.61 -0.74
CA GLY A 11 26.84 -10.15 -0.67
C GLY A 11 26.68 -9.44 -2.03
N LYS A 12 26.43 -10.18 -3.11
CA LYS A 12 26.18 -9.63 -4.46
C LYS A 12 24.70 -9.73 -4.81
N VAL A 13 24.18 -8.69 -5.46
CA VAL A 13 22.82 -8.69 -6.00
C VAL A 13 22.79 -9.51 -7.28
N VAL A 14 21.99 -10.58 -7.30
CA VAL A 14 21.79 -11.44 -8.47
C VAL A 14 20.34 -11.34 -8.94
N THR A 15 20.14 -10.81 -10.15
CA THR A 15 18.85 -10.68 -10.81
C THR A 15 18.76 -11.64 -12.00
N LYS A 16 17.62 -12.33 -12.18
CA LYS A 16 17.39 -13.14 -13.38
C LYS A 16 16.89 -12.27 -14.52
N GLY A 17 17.53 -12.36 -15.69
CA GLY A 17 17.06 -11.69 -16.92
C GLY A 17 17.26 -10.18 -16.99
N LEU A 18 17.94 -9.59 -16.00
CA LEU A 18 18.29 -8.17 -15.97
C LEU A 18 19.81 -8.03 -15.92
N SER A 19 20.38 -7.34 -16.91
CA SER A 19 21.77 -6.89 -16.90
C SER A 19 21.82 -5.42 -16.54
N LEU A 20 22.56 -5.08 -15.48
CA LEU A 20 22.77 -3.70 -15.06
C LEU A 20 24.16 -3.27 -15.53
N PRO A 21 24.28 -2.15 -16.27
CA PRO A 21 25.58 -1.60 -16.66
C PRO A 21 26.46 -1.30 -15.45
N GLU A 22 27.78 -1.34 -15.65
CA GLU A 22 28.73 -0.92 -14.62
C GLU A 22 28.48 0.54 -14.22
N GLY A 23 28.60 0.83 -12.93
CA GLY A 23 28.33 2.17 -12.37
C GLY A 23 26.85 2.50 -12.18
N THR A 24 25.92 1.58 -12.45
CA THR A 24 24.49 1.80 -12.20
C THR A 24 24.22 1.99 -10.71
N ALA A 25 23.64 3.13 -10.33
CA ALA A 25 23.09 3.34 -9.00
C ALA A 25 21.78 2.56 -8.84
N PHE A 26 21.68 1.73 -7.80
CA PHE A 26 20.47 0.98 -7.46
C PHE A 26 20.14 1.13 -5.99
N THR A 27 18.89 0.83 -5.64
CA THR A 27 18.41 0.80 -4.25
C THR A 27 18.02 -0.63 -3.91
N ILE A 28 18.53 -1.15 -2.79
CA ILE A 28 18.11 -2.45 -2.27
C ILE A 28 16.94 -2.22 -1.31
N LEU A 29 15.81 -2.86 -1.61
CA LEU A 29 14.67 -2.93 -0.71
C LEU A 29 14.74 -4.27 0.04
N ALA A 30 15.24 -4.24 1.27
CA ALA A 30 15.16 -5.38 2.16
C ALA A 30 13.82 -5.30 2.91
N ARG A 31 12.93 -6.29 2.69
CA ARG A 31 11.79 -6.48 3.59
C ARG A 31 12.38 -6.91 4.94
N GLY A 32 12.21 -6.09 5.98
CA GLY A 32 12.65 -6.47 7.33
C GLY A 32 11.92 -7.73 7.81
N ASP A 33 12.36 -8.29 8.94
CA ASP A 33 11.69 -9.39 9.66
C ASP A 33 10.33 -8.97 10.26
N GLU A 34 9.71 -7.91 9.73
CA GLU A 34 8.33 -7.58 10.03
C GLU A 34 7.47 -8.75 9.57
N ALA A 35 6.90 -9.44 10.55
CA ALA A 35 5.97 -10.53 10.31
C ALA A 35 4.91 -10.01 9.34
N ALA A 36 4.71 -10.74 8.24
CA ALA A 36 3.59 -10.45 7.37
C ALA A 36 2.33 -10.43 8.24
N VAL A 37 1.64 -9.29 8.30
CA VAL A 37 0.37 -9.18 9.00
C VAL A 37 -0.58 -10.10 8.28
N LYS A 38 -0.95 -11.20 8.94
CA LYS A 38 -1.93 -12.15 8.42
C LYS A 38 -3.25 -11.83 9.09
N LEU A 39 -4.20 -11.40 8.28
CA LEU A 39 -5.59 -11.26 8.70
C LEU A 39 -6.24 -12.64 8.70
N SER A 40 -7.11 -12.89 9.67
CA SER A 40 -8.11 -13.94 9.55
C SER A 40 -9.08 -13.61 8.40
N PRO A 41 -9.81 -14.61 7.86
CA PRO A 41 -10.79 -14.34 6.81
C PRO A 41 -11.87 -13.31 7.20
N GLU A 42 -12.21 -13.23 8.49
CA GLU A 42 -13.18 -12.26 9.01
C GLU A 42 -12.60 -10.84 9.01
N GLU A 43 -11.38 -10.66 9.49
CA GLU A 43 -10.69 -9.36 9.50
C GLU A 43 -10.39 -8.86 8.07
N GLU A 44 -10.07 -9.77 7.14
CA GLU A 44 -9.88 -9.44 5.72
C GLU A 44 -11.19 -8.94 5.08
N ALA A 45 -12.31 -9.60 5.38
CA ALA A 45 -13.62 -9.17 4.91
C ALA A 45 -14.04 -7.81 5.50
N GLU A 46 -13.78 -7.57 6.78
CA GLU A 46 -14.04 -6.29 7.43
C GLU A 46 -13.20 -5.17 6.80
N LEU A 47 -11.91 -5.41 6.58
CA LEU A 47 -11.03 -4.43 5.94
C LEU A 47 -11.50 -4.09 4.53
N GLN A 48 -11.88 -5.10 3.73
CA GLN A 48 -12.36 -4.87 2.38
C GLN A 48 -13.64 -4.03 2.38
N ALA A 49 -14.58 -4.30 3.30
CA ALA A 49 -15.79 -3.50 3.43
C ALA A 49 -15.50 -2.03 3.80
N ALA A 50 -14.52 -1.79 4.68
CA ALA A 50 -14.12 -0.43 5.05
C ALA A 50 -13.45 0.33 3.89
N LEU A 51 -12.63 -0.35 3.07
CA LEU A 51 -12.04 0.23 1.87
C LEU A 51 -13.13 0.59 0.84
N ASP A 52 -14.07 -0.32 0.60
CA ASP A 52 -15.20 -0.08 -0.31
C ASP A 52 -16.08 1.09 0.15
N ASP A 53 -16.20 1.31 1.47
CA ASP A 53 -16.90 2.47 2.02
C ASP A 53 -16.11 3.77 1.88
N ALA A 54 -14.79 3.73 2.09
CA ALA A 54 -13.93 4.90 1.91
C ALA A 54 -13.84 5.37 0.44
N ASP A 55 -13.82 4.43 -0.51
CA ASP A 55 -13.82 4.71 -1.94
C ASP A 55 -15.18 5.27 -2.41
N ARG A 56 -16.23 4.99 -1.65
CA ARG A 56 -17.53 5.61 -1.87
C ARG A 56 -17.40 7.07 -1.41
N GLU A 57 -17.15 7.98 -2.34
CA GLU A 57 -17.18 9.44 -2.14
C GLU A 57 -18.59 10.00 -1.79
N ALA A 58 -19.37 9.26 -0.99
CA ALA A 58 -20.68 9.64 -0.51
C ALA A 58 -20.56 10.64 0.66
N GLY A 59 -20.03 11.82 0.36
CA GLY A 59 -20.11 12.99 1.22
C GLY A 59 -21.29 13.89 0.84
N VAL A 60 -21.67 14.77 1.75
CA VAL A 60 -22.44 15.98 1.40
C VAL A 60 -21.51 17.19 1.44
N PRO A 61 -21.74 18.22 0.62
CA PRO A 61 -21.00 19.48 0.74
C PRO A 61 -21.10 20.04 2.17
N ALA A 62 -20.02 20.66 2.64
CA ALA A 62 -19.95 21.20 4.01
C ALA A 62 -21.11 22.17 4.31
N GLU A 63 -21.51 22.99 3.35
CA GLU A 63 -22.62 23.94 3.49
C GLU A 63 -23.95 23.22 3.76
N GLU A 64 -24.21 22.12 3.07
CA GLU A 64 -25.40 21.30 3.24
C GLU A 64 -25.40 20.61 4.61
N PHE A 65 -24.25 20.09 5.03
CA PHE A 65 -24.06 19.50 6.36
C PHE A 65 -24.40 20.50 7.47
N PHE A 66 -23.83 21.71 7.42
CA PHE A 66 -24.11 22.76 8.42
C PHE A 66 -25.57 23.25 8.36
N ALA A 67 -26.19 23.28 7.18
CA ALA A 67 -27.61 23.57 7.05
C ALA A 67 -28.49 22.52 7.74
N ARG A 68 -28.14 21.23 7.65
CA ARG A 68 -28.86 20.14 8.34
C ARG A 68 -28.69 20.23 9.86
N LEU A 69 -27.48 20.47 10.36
CA LEU A 69 -27.23 20.58 11.81
C LEU A 69 -28.05 21.72 12.46
N ARG A 70 -28.17 22.85 11.77
CA ARG A 70 -28.99 23.99 12.23
C ARG A 70 -30.49 23.70 12.36
N ARG A 71 -30.99 22.57 11.84
CA ARG A 71 -32.39 22.15 12.02
C ARG A 71 -32.64 21.42 13.34
N PHE A 72 -31.58 20.98 14.02
CA PHE A 72 -31.65 20.20 15.26
C PHE A 72 -31.15 20.98 16.49
N GLY A 73 -30.75 22.25 16.32
CA GLY A 73 -30.42 23.18 17.40
C GLY A 73 -31.44 24.31 17.45
#